data_AF-A0A7V8Y6N1-F1
#
_entry.id   AF-A0A7V8Y6N1-F1
#
_cell.length_a   1.000
_cell.length_b   1.000
_cell.length_c   1.000
_cell.angle_alpha   90.00
_cell.angle_beta   90.00
_cell.angle_gamma   90.00
#
_symmetry.space_group_name_H-M   'P 1'
#
loop_
_entity.id
_entity.type
_entity.pdbx_description
1 polymer ?
#
loop_
_entity_poly.entity_id
_entity_poly.type
_entity_poly.pdbx_seq_one_letter_code
_entity_poly.pdbx_strand_id
1 'polypeptide(L)'
;AFDVVINNADRKAGHVLEDSEGNLWAVDHGLSFNIEPKLRTVIWTFATDPLDASTRARLECLRELLSDDAALGGELESLLSQSERRATMARTSALLSEGRFPYPGDDYHHLPWPLI
;
A
#
# COMPACT_ATOMS: atom_id res chain seq x y z
N ALA A 1 -5.34 -2.10 1.14
CA ALA A 1 -5.12 -0.85 0.37
C ALA A 1 -3.74 -0.26 0.60
N PHE A 2 -3.37 0.06 1.84
CA PHE A 2 -2.10 0.72 2.17
C PHE A 2 -0.87 -0.01 1.61
N ASP A 3 -0.74 -1.33 1.85
CA ASP A 3 0.39 -2.12 1.34
C ASP A 3 0.54 -2.07 -0.20
N VAL A 4 -0.59 -2.01 -0.93
CA VAL A 4 -0.59 -1.89 -2.40
C VAL A 4 -0.01 -0.53 -2.82
N VAL A 5 -0.41 0.54 -2.13
CA VAL A 5 0.06 1.90 -2.41
C VAL A 5 1.54 2.06 -2.10
N ILE A 6 2.01 1.55 -0.96
CA ILE A 6 3.42 1.69 -0.57
C ILE A 6 4.32 0.59 -1.15
N ASN A 7 3.77 -0.47 -1.75
CA ASN A 7 4.55 -1.62 -2.27
C ASN A 7 5.19 -2.43 -1.15
N ASN A 8 4.49 -2.62 -0.04
CA ASN A 8 5.11 -3.29 1.09
C ASN A 8 5.51 -4.70 0.65
N ALA A 9 6.82 -4.95 0.68
CA ALA A 9 7.41 -6.17 0.23
C ALA A 9 7.65 -7.16 1.37
N ASP A 10 7.06 -6.96 2.54
CA ASP A 10 7.34 -7.80 3.70
C ASP A 10 6.27 -7.73 4.80
N ARG A 11 4.98 -7.60 4.44
CA ARG A 11 3.88 -7.54 5.41
C ARG A 11 3.59 -8.92 5.99
N LYS A 12 4.10 -9.18 7.20
CA LYS A 12 3.81 -10.37 7.99
C LYS A 12 2.63 -10.18 8.94
N ALA A 13 2.10 -11.26 9.50
CA ALA A 13 0.96 -11.20 10.41
C ALA A 13 1.24 -10.38 11.67
N GLY A 14 2.43 -10.53 12.26
CA GLY A 14 2.88 -9.78 13.43
C GLY A 14 3.15 -8.29 13.18
N HIS A 15 3.08 -7.83 11.93
CA HIS A 15 3.22 -6.41 11.60
C HIS A 15 1.89 -5.63 11.68
N VAL A 16 0.77 -6.30 11.96
CA VAL A 16 -0.53 -5.67 12.20
C VAL A 16 -0.96 -5.98 13.63
N LEU A 17 -1.08 -4.95 14.44
CA LEU A 17 -1.43 -5.03 15.85
C LEU A 17 -2.79 -4.39 16.06
N GLU A 18 -3.58 -4.92 16.99
CA GLU A 18 -4.82 -4.32 17.44
C GLU A 18 -4.62 -3.85 18.89
N ASP A 19 -4.94 -2.59 19.17
CA ASP A 19 -4.88 -2.06 20.53
C ASP A 19 -6.14 -2.39 21.35
N SER A 20 -6.17 -1.96 22.61
CA SER A 20 -7.32 -2.21 23.51
C SER A 20 -8.61 -1.50 23.10
N GLU A 21 -8.54 -0.52 22.18
CA GLU A 21 -9.68 0.22 21.66
C GLU A 21 -10.15 -0.33 20.30
N GLY A 22 -9.48 -1.35 19.77
CA GLY A 22 -9.78 -1.96 18.47
C GLY A 22 -9.15 -1.21 17.29
N ASN A 23 -8.20 -0.29 17.51
CA ASN A 23 -7.50 0.36 16.41
C ASN A 23 -6.40 -0.56 15.87
N LEU A 24 -6.30 -0.60 14.54
CA LEU A 24 -5.26 -1.34 13.85
C LEU A 24 -4.01 -0.48 13.64
N TRP A 25 -2.86 -0.99 14.08
CA TRP A 25 -1.54 -0.41 13.91
C TRP A 25 -0.72 -1.28 12.97
N ALA A 26 -0.34 -0.72 11.82
CA ALA A 26 0.58 -1.38 10.90
C ALA A 26 1.99 -0.83 11.11
N VAL A 27 2.94 -1.71 11.42
CA VAL A 27 4.35 -1.36 11.67
C VAL A 27 5.27 -1.96 10.60
N ASP A 28 6.56 -1.67 10.71
CA ASP A 28 7.63 -2.22 9.86
C ASP A 28 7.36 -2.07 8.34
N HIS A 29 7.58 -0.85 7.85
CA HIS A 29 7.42 -0.48 6.45
C HIS A 29 8.77 -0.29 5.74
N GLY A 30 9.86 -0.83 6.31
CA GLY A 30 11.23 -0.58 5.81
C GLY A 30 11.48 -1.09 4.39
N LEU A 31 10.74 -2.11 3.94
CA LEU A 31 10.78 -2.66 2.59
C LEU A 31 9.60 -2.18 1.76
N SER A 32 9.57 -0.88 1.48
CA SER A 32 8.50 -0.21 0.74
C SER A 32 9.05 0.72 -0.35
N PHE A 33 8.15 1.29 -1.13
CA PHE A 33 8.34 2.31 -2.17
C PHE A 33 9.16 1.90 -3.39
N ASN A 34 9.60 0.64 -3.48
CA ASN A 34 10.28 0.14 -4.68
C ASN A 34 9.45 0.41 -5.95
N ILE A 35 10.14 0.73 -7.04
CA ILE A 35 9.53 1.04 -8.34
C ILE A 35 9.01 -0.19 -9.08
N GLU A 36 9.63 -1.35 -8.86
CA GLU A 36 9.19 -2.64 -9.39
C GLU A 36 8.05 -3.19 -8.53
N PRO A 37 7.10 -3.96 -9.08
CA PRO A 37 6.06 -4.60 -8.26
C PRO A 37 6.70 -5.62 -7.32
N LYS A 38 6.69 -5.32 -6.02
CA LYS A 38 7.30 -6.14 -4.96
C LYS A 38 6.32 -6.44 -3.83
N LEU A 39 5.03 -6.21 -4.01
CA LEU A 39 4.01 -6.43 -2.98
C LEU A 39 4.06 -7.88 -2.47
N ARG A 40 4.42 -8.05 -1.19
CA ARG A 40 4.38 -9.33 -0.48
C ARG A 40 3.68 -9.13 0.85
N THR A 41 2.56 -9.80 1.03
CA THR A 41 1.70 -9.61 2.19
C THR A 41 1.01 -10.91 2.58
N VAL A 42 0.62 -11.04 3.84
CA VAL A 42 -0.28 -12.13 4.28
C VAL A 42 -1.75 -11.77 4.14
N ILE A 43 -2.09 -10.52 3.79
CA ILE A 43 -3.46 -9.99 3.78
C ILE A 43 -4.17 -10.26 2.44
N TRP A 44 -3.92 -11.43 1.83
CA TRP A 44 -4.48 -11.80 0.53
C TRP A 44 -5.95 -12.24 0.58
N THR A 45 -6.55 -12.34 1.78
CA THR A 45 -7.99 -12.62 1.94
C THR A 45 -8.88 -11.62 1.18
N PHE A 46 -8.40 -10.40 0.94
CA PHE A 46 -9.11 -9.36 0.18
C PHE A 46 -8.82 -9.38 -1.33
N ALA A 47 -8.03 -10.31 -1.84
CA ALA A 47 -7.67 -10.34 -3.25
C ALA A 47 -8.93 -10.32 -4.13
N THR A 48 -8.95 -9.46 -5.17
CA THR A 48 -10.07 -9.26 -6.11
C THR A 48 -11.37 -8.67 -5.52
N ASP A 49 -11.45 -8.50 -4.20
CA ASP A 49 -12.58 -7.84 -3.56
C ASP A 49 -12.70 -6.38 -4.02
N PRO A 50 -13.94 -5.88 -4.20
CA PRO A 50 -14.16 -4.47 -4.51
C PRO A 50 -13.71 -3.58 -3.36
N LEU A 51 -13.19 -2.41 -3.71
CA LEU A 51 -12.94 -1.37 -2.72
C LEU A 51 -14.28 -0.90 -2.15
N ASP A 52 -14.43 -0.97 -0.83
CA ASP A 52 -15.55 -0.33 -0.16
C ASP A 52 -15.48 1.21 -0.31
N ALA A 53 -16.61 1.87 -0.07
CA ALA A 53 -16.73 3.32 -0.24
C ALA A 53 -15.77 4.13 0.65
N SER A 54 -15.50 3.67 1.88
CA SER A 54 -14.58 4.34 2.81
C SER A 54 -13.13 4.22 2.32
N THR A 55 -12.72 3.03 1.89
CA THR A 55 -11.40 2.77 1.30
C THR A 55 -11.20 3.59 0.03
N ARG A 56 -12.19 3.64 -0.87
CA ARG A 56 -12.14 4.48 -2.07
C ARG A 56 -11.97 5.96 -1.73
N ALA A 57 -12.79 6.50 -0.82
CA ALA A 57 -12.72 7.90 -0.42
C ALA A 57 -11.35 8.26 0.19
N ARG A 58 -10.77 7.37 1.02
CA ARG A 58 -9.42 7.56 1.59
C ARG A 58 -8.34 7.57 0.51
N LEU A 59 -8.46 6.73 -0.51
CA LEU A 59 -7.52 6.71 -1.65
C LEU A 59 -7.65 7.95 -2.53
N GLU A 60 -8.86 8.47 -2.73
CA GLU A 60 -9.09 9.74 -3.45
C GLU A 60 -8.44 10.91 -2.71
N CYS A 61 -8.65 10.99 -1.39
CA CYS A 61 -7.99 11.96 -0.54
C CYS A 61 -6.45 11.82 -0.59
N LEU A 62 -5.94 10.58 -0.52
CA LEU A 62 -4.50 10.33 -0.62
C LEU A 62 -3.94 10.78 -1.98
N ARG A 63 -4.64 10.53 -3.09
CA ARG A 63 -4.21 10.98 -4.42
C ARG A 63 -4.04 12.49 -4.49
N GLU A 64 -4.93 13.25 -3.85
CA GLU A 64 -4.82 14.71 -3.74
C GLU A 64 -3.63 15.12 -2.87
N LEU A 65 -3.44 14.46 -1.72
CA LEU A 65 -2.32 14.72 -0.82
C LEU A 65 -0.94 14.37 -1.41
N LEU A 66 -0.89 13.45 -2.37
CA LEU A 66 0.35 13.08 -3.08
C LEU A 66 0.73 14.05 -4.20
N SER A 67 -0.11 15.04 -4.52
CA SER A 67 0.21 16.07 -5.51
C SER A 67 1.39 16.95 -5.05
N ASP A 68 2.17 17.47 -5.99
CA ASP A 68 3.38 18.25 -5.68
C ASP A 68 3.08 19.51 -4.86
N ASP A 69 1.89 20.08 -5.02
CA ASP A 69 1.45 21.29 -4.30
C ASP A 69 0.93 21.00 -2.87
N ALA A 70 0.75 19.73 -2.51
CA ALA A 70 0.26 19.33 -1.20
C ALA A 70 1.41 19.07 -0.22
N ALA A 71 1.17 19.32 1.07
CA ALA A 71 2.18 19.18 2.13
C ALA A 71 2.86 17.79 2.12
N LEU A 72 2.06 16.71 2.03
CA LEU A 72 2.58 15.35 1.99
C LEU A 72 3.40 15.07 0.71
N GLY A 73 2.98 15.61 -0.44
CA GLY A 73 3.73 15.48 -1.70
C GLY A 73 5.14 16.06 -1.59
N GLY A 74 5.26 17.27 -1.02
CA GLY A 74 6.55 17.93 -0.76
C GLY A 74 7.39 17.21 0.30
N GLU A 75 6.79 16.70 1.37
CA GLU A 75 7.51 15.90 2.36
C GLU A 75 8.09 14.62 1.73
N LEU A 76 7.29 13.89 0.96
CA LEU A 76 7.75 12.69 0.26
C LEU A 76 8.81 12.99 -0.80
N GLU A 77 8.83 14.17 -1.40
CA GLU A 77 9.91 14.61 -2.30
C GLU A 77 11.27 14.65 -1.61
N SER A 78 11.30 14.97 -0.32
CA SER A 78 12.54 14.97 0.47
C SER A 78 13.01 13.57 0.90
N LEU A 79 12.13 12.56 0.86
CA LEU A 79 12.38 11.22 1.39
C LEU A 79 12.49 10.15 0.30
N LEU A 80 11.83 10.33 -0.83
CA LEU A 80 11.74 9.37 -1.92
C LEU A 80 12.32 9.96 -3.21
N SER A 81 12.95 9.11 -4.01
CA SER A 81 13.35 9.51 -5.36
C SER A 81 12.12 9.85 -6.22
N GLN A 82 12.33 10.65 -7.27
CA GLN A 82 11.27 11.02 -8.20
C GLN A 82 10.60 9.79 -8.86
N SER A 83 11.35 8.70 -9.08
CA SER A 83 10.79 7.46 -9.63
C SER A 83 9.90 6.72 -8.63
N GLU A 84 10.29 6.66 -7.35
CA GLU A 84 9.50 6.01 -6.30
C GLU A 84 8.20 6.79 -6.03
N ARG A 85 8.25 8.12 -6.04
CA ARG A 85 7.07 8.98 -5.93
C ARG A 85 6.09 8.73 -7.07
N ARG A 86 6.57 8.80 -8.31
CA ARG A 86 5.74 8.53 -9.49
C ARG A 86 5.14 7.13 -9.46
N ALA A 87 5.91 6.10 -9.06
CA ALA A 87 5.41 4.74 -8.91
C ALA A 87 4.31 4.63 -7.83
N THR A 88 4.43 5.37 -6.74
CA THR A 88 3.43 5.42 -5.64
C THR A 88 2.13 6.09 -6.08
N MET A 89 2.22 7.23 -6.78
CA MET A 89 1.07 7.93 -7.37
C MET A 89 0.37 7.07 -8.43
N ALA A 90 1.16 6.41 -9.28
CA ALA A 90 0.64 5.52 -10.32
C ALA A 90 -0.12 4.34 -9.71
N ARG A 91 0.41 3.70 -8.66
CA ARG A 91 -0.27 2.59 -7.97
C ARG A 91 -1.54 3.02 -7.25
N THR A 92 -1.52 4.20 -6.62
CA THR A 92 -2.74 4.79 -6.03
C THR A 92 -3.82 5.00 -7.09
N SER A 93 -3.44 5.57 -8.24
CA SER A 93 -4.36 5.84 -9.36
C SER A 93 -4.87 4.56 -10.01
N ALA A 94 -4.02 3.56 -10.20
CA ALA A 94 -4.39 2.25 -10.72
C ALA A 94 -5.40 1.56 -9.77
N LEU A 95 -5.13 1.55 -8.46
CA LEU A 95 -6.05 0.94 -7.49
C LEU A 95 -7.44 1.60 -7.50
N LEU A 96 -7.51 2.93 -7.62
CA LEU A 96 -8.77 3.66 -7.77
C LEU A 96 -9.51 3.33 -9.09
N SER A 97 -8.76 3.21 -10.18
CA SER A 97 -9.27 2.90 -11.52
C SER A 97 -9.84 1.49 -11.59
N GLU A 98 -9.09 0.50 -11.12
CA GLU A 98 -9.53 -0.90 -11.07
C GLU A 98 -10.69 -1.09 -10.08
N GLY A 99 -10.69 -0.34 -8.98
CA GLY A 99 -11.74 -0.40 -7.96
C GLY A 99 -11.80 -1.73 -7.22
N ARG A 100 -10.74 -2.55 -7.30
CA ARG A 100 -10.59 -3.85 -6.65
C ARG A 100 -9.17 -4.06 -6.18
N PHE A 101 -8.98 -4.89 -5.16
CA PHE A 101 -7.63 -5.28 -4.72
C PHE A 101 -6.94 -6.21 -5.73
N PRO A 102 -5.61 -6.13 -5.86
CA PRO A 102 -4.87 -6.94 -6.82
C PRO A 102 -4.95 -8.43 -6.47
N TYR A 103 -4.85 -9.26 -7.51
CA TYR A 103 -4.64 -10.69 -7.36
C TYR A 103 -3.15 -10.97 -7.11
N PRO A 104 -2.78 -11.80 -6.11
CA PRO A 104 -1.42 -12.31 -5.99
C PRO A 104 -1.17 -13.20 -7.22
N GLY A 105 -0.30 -12.76 -8.12
CA GLY A 105 0.01 -13.55 -9.33
C GLY A 105 0.42 -14.99 -9.02
N ASP A 106 0.51 -15.82 -10.05
CA ASP A 106 0.65 -17.28 -9.88
C ASP A 106 1.99 -17.77 -9.27
N ASP A 107 2.92 -16.86 -8.94
CA ASP A 107 4.20 -17.21 -8.33
C ASP A 107 4.12 -17.19 -6.78
N TYR A 108 5.00 -17.93 -6.10
CA TYR A 108 4.98 -17.99 -4.63
C TYR A 108 5.59 -16.73 -3.97
N HIS A 109 6.11 -15.79 -4.75
CA HIS A 109 6.83 -14.63 -4.21
C HIS A 109 5.89 -13.60 -3.58
N HIS A 110 4.57 -13.73 -3.70
CA HIS A 110 3.60 -12.81 -3.09
C HIS A 110 3.46 -12.95 -1.56
N LEU A 111 4.05 -13.99 -0.95
CA LEU A 111 4.09 -14.16 0.51
C LEU A 111 5.43 -13.69 1.08
N PRO A 112 5.42 -12.98 2.23
CA PRO A 112 6.65 -12.67 2.95
C PRO A 112 7.22 -13.92 3.63
N TRP A 113 8.45 -13.83 4.14
CA TRP A 113 9.02 -14.89 4.98
C TRP A 113 9.68 -14.31 6.25
N PRO A 114 9.44 -14.90 7.44
CA PRO A 114 8.37 -15.86 7.73
C PRO A 114 6.98 -15.26 7.51
N LEU A 115 5.92 -16.07 7.62
CA LEU A 115 4.54 -15.58 7.53
C LEU A 115 4.08 -14.85 8.81
N ILE A 116 4.80 -15.05 9.92
CA ILE A 116 4.52 -14.49 11.25
C ILE A 116 5.23 -13.15 11.38
#